data_AF-V4XVR9-F1
#
_entry.id   AF-V4XVR9-F1
#
_cell.length_a   1.000
_cell.length_b   1.000
_cell.length_c   1.000
_cell.angle_alpha   90.00
_cell.angle_beta   90.00
_cell.angle_gamma   90.00
#
_symmetry.space_group_name_H-M   'P 1'
#
loop_
_entity.id
_entity.type
_entity.pdbx_description
1 polymer ?
#
loop_
_entity_poly.entity_id
_entity_poly.type
_entity_poly.pdbx_seq_one_letter_code
_entity_poly.pdbx_strand_id
1 'polypeptide(L)'
;MRVLDASAFIHEYTTDDAVVSVPEVHDELEGETALRFDAMEGSGMTIHVPAPEAVTNVERAARGSGDAEELSDTDVRLIATALELDATLVTDDYAMQNVAERLDLGVEAIARDGITEEREWRFQCVGCSRTFDQNRERCPICGSDLTRKNPA
;
A
#
# COMPACT_ATOMS: atom_id res chain seq x y z
N MET A 1 -8.88 -16.53 -1.46
CA MET A 1 -8.73 -15.83 -2.75
C MET A 1 -8.48 -14.36 -2.44
N ARG A 2 -7.61 -13.69 -3.19
CA ARG A 2 -7.26 -12.28 -2.99
C ARG A 2 -7.55 -11.44 -4.20
N VAL A 3 -8.25 -10.32 -3.99
CA VAL A 3 -8.51 -9.31 -5.01
C VAL A 3 -7.41 -8.26 -4.91
N LEU A 4 -6.62 -8.09 -5.98
CA LEU A 4 -5.50 -7.15 -6.00
C LEU A 4 -5.92 -5.82 -6.63
N ASP A 5 -5.70 -4.73 -5.90
CA ASP A 5 -5.72 -3.38 -6.43
C ASP A 5 -4.38 -3.02 -7.10
N ALA A 6 -4.28 -1.82 -7.69
CA ALA A 6 -3.05 -1.33 -8.30
C ALA A 6 -1.85 -1.30 -7.31
N SER A 7 -2.10 -0.96 -6.05
CA SER A 7 -1.06 -0.85 -5.03
C SER A 7 -0.39 -2.21 -4.73
N ALA A 8 -1.12 -3.32 -4.85
CA ALA A 8 -0.53 -4.66 -4.75
C ALA A 8 0.51 -4.95 -5.85
N PHE A 9 0.31 -4.44 -7.07
CA PHE A 9 1.30 -4.58 -8.15
C PHE A 9 2.50 -3.65 -7.93
N ILE A 10 2.26 -2.42 -7.48
CA ILE A 10 3.29 -1.40 -7.19
C ILE A 10 4.22 -1.87 -6.07
N HIS A 11 3.67 -2.51 -5.03
CA HIS A 11 4.41 -2.98 -3.86
C HIS A 11 4.86 -4.43 -3.96
N GLU A 12 4.82 -5.01 -5.16
CA GLU A 12 5.32 -6.35 -5.43
C GLU A 12 4.70 -7.44 -4.53
N TYR A 13 3.42 -7.30 -4.21
CA TYR A 13 2.69 -8.26 -3.38
C TYR A 13 2.86 -9.69 -3.91
N THR A 14 3.02 -10.64 -2.98
CA THR A 14 3.16 -12.06 -3.29
C THR A 14 2.32 -12.90 -2.32
N THR A 15 1.77 -14.00 -2.82
CA THR A 15 0.94 -14.90 -2.03
C THR A 15 0.84 -16.28 -2.67
N ASP A 16 0.52 -17.30 -1.87
CA ASP A 16 0.29 -18.66 -2.35
C ASP A 16 -1.19 -18.94 -2.69
N ASP A 17 -2.13 -18.07 -2.30
CA ASP A 17 -3.55 -18.29 -2.63
C ASP A 17 -3.91 -17.79 -4.04
N ALA A 18 -5.08 -18.22 -4.53
CA ALA A 18 -5.63 -17.75 -5.79
C ALA A 18 -5.81 -16.23 -5.81
N VAL A 19 -5.39 -15.62 -6.91
CA VAL A 19 -5.35 -14.17 -7.12
C VAL A 19 -6.33 -13.77 -8.22
N VAL A 20 -7.05 -12.68 -8.01
CA VAL A 20 -7.96 -12.08 -8.99
C VAL A 20 -7.75 -10.56 -9.04
N SER A 21 -7.96 -9.94 -10.19
CA SER A 21 -8.05 -8.48 -10.33
C SER A 21 -9.10 -8.11 -11.38
N VAL A 22 -9.32 -6.82 -11.59
CA VAL A 22 -10.26 -6.29 -12.58
C VAL A 22 -9.49 -5.71 -13.76
N PRO A 23 -10.06 -5.68 -14.98
CA PRO A 23 -9.33 -5.18 -16.15
C PRO A 23 -8.94 -3.71 -16.03
N GLU A 24 -9.73 -2.89 -15.34
CA GLU A 24 -9.47 -1.46 -15.16
C GLU A 24 -8.19 -1.17 -14.36
N VAL A 25 -7.75 -2.09 -13.48
CA VAL A 25 -6.48 -1.94 -12.76
C VAL A 25 -5.31 -1.90 -13.73
N HIS A 26 -5.33 -2.71 -14.80
CA HIS A 26 -4.26 -2.68 -15.80
C HIS A 26 -4.14 -1.31 -16.47
N ASP A 27 -5.27 -0.62 -16.71
CA ASP A 27 -5.28 0.69 -17.37
C ASP A 27 -4.63 1.80 -16.51
N GLU A 28 -4.54 1.59 -15.19
CA GLU A 28 -3.88 2.50 -14.24
C GLU A 28 -2.37 2.25 -14.11
N LEU A 29 -1.90 1.08 -14.55
CA LEU A 29 -0.51 0.66 -14.39
C LEU A 29 0.35 1.11 -15.59
N GLU A 30 1.59 1.50 -15.29
CA GLU A 30 2.57 1.89 -16.32
C GLU A 30 3.89 1.16 -16.13
N GLY A 31 4.65 1.02 -17.23
CA GLY A 31 6.01 0.52 -17.21
C GLY A 31 6.16 -0.87 -16.61
N GLU A 32 7.03 -1.00 -15.61
CA GLU A 32 7.34 -2.29 -14.95
C GLU A 32 6.13 -2.89 -14.23
N THR A 33 5.24 -2.05 -13.70
CA THR A 33 4.07 -2.52 -12.93
C THR A 33 3.01 -3.13 -13.85
N ALA A 34 2.82 -2.57 -15.05
CA ALA A 34 1.94 -3.17 -16.06
C ALA A 34 2.48 -4.53 -16.55
N LEU A 35 3.80 -4.62 -16.80
CA LEU A 35 4.44 -5.89 -17.15
C LEU A 35 4.28 -6.94 -16.03
N ARG A 36 4.28 -6.52 -14.77
CA ARG A 36 4.02 -7.42 -13.63
C ARG A 36 2.58 -7.93 -13.63
N PHE A 37 1.61 -7.08 -13.95
CA PHE A 37 0.22 -7.48 -14.12
C PHE A 37 0.08 -8.56 -15.19
N ASP A 38 0.63 -8.32 -16.39
CA ASP A 38 0.62 -9.27 -17.50
C ASP A 38 1.27 -10.61 -17.12
N ALA A 39 2.41 -10.54 -16.41
CA ALA A 39 3.11 -11.73 -15.96
C ALA A 39 2.30 -12.54 -14.93
N MET A 40 1.61 -11.88 -14.00
CA MET A 40 0.74 -12.54 -13.03
C MET A 40 -0.49 -13.14 -13.70
N GLU A 41 -1.10 -12.44 -14.66
CA GLU A 41 -2.20 -12.99 -15.48
C GLU A 41 -1.75 -14.26 -16.21
N GLY A 42 -0.60 -14.19 -16.90
CA GLY A 42 -0.01 -15.35 -17.59
C GLY A 42 0.40 -16.50 -16.65
N SER A 43 0.55 -16.23 -15.35
CA SER A 43 0.94 -17.20 -14.32
C SER A 43 -0.24 -17.73 -13.50
N GLY A 44 -1.47 -17.34 -13.82
CA GLY A 44 -2.69 -17.90 -13.22
C GLY A 44 -3.53 -16.93 -12.38
N MET A 45 -3.19 -15.64 -12.33
CA MET A 45 -4.12 -14.62 -11.84
C MET A 45 -5.33 -14.53 -12.77
N THR A 46 -6.53 -14.48 -12.22
CA THR A 46 -7.76 -14.39 -12.99
C THR A 46 -8.21 -12.93 -13.14
N ILE A 47 -8.70 -12.56 -14.32
CA ILE A 47 -9.39 -11.29 -14.52
C ILE A 47 -10.89 -11.49 -14.34
N HIS A 48 -11.50 -10.72 -13.46
CA HIS A 48 -12.92 -10.78 -13.15
C HIS A 48 -13.60 -9.44 -13.41
N VAL A 49 -14.83 -9.48 -13.91
CA VAL A 49 -15.68 -8.32 -14.09
C VAL A 49 -16.93 -8.54 -13.24
N PRO A 50 -17.15 -7.73 -12.19
CA PRO A 50 -18.24 -7.94 -11.26
C PRO A 50 -19.59 -7.66 -11.91
N ALA A 51 -20.64 -8.31 -11.39
CA ALA A 51 -22.00 -8.07 -11.82
C ALA A 51 -22.45 -6.64 -11.48
N PRO A 52 -23.28 -5.99 -12.33
CA PRO A 52 -23.79 -4.64 -12.07
C PRO A 52 -24.54 -4.50 -10.73
N GLU A 53 -25.15 -5.60 -10.26
CA GLU A 53 -25.84 -5.67 -8.98
C GLU A 53 -24.87 -5.54 -7.80
N ALA A 54 -23.69 -6.19 -7.89
CA ALA A 54 -22.63 -6.08 -6.89
C ALA A 54 -22.09 -4.65 -6.83
N VAL A 55 -21.81 -4.05 -8.00
CA VAL A 55 -21.38 -2.64 -8.13
C VAL A 55 -22.40 -1.69 -7.47
N THR A 56 -23.69 -1.86 -7.78
CA THR A 56 -24.77 -1.04 -7.19
C THR A 56 -24.84 -1.20 -5.67
N ASN A 57 -24.56 -2.39 -5.14
CA ASN A 57 -24.54 -2.63 -3.70
C ASN A 57 -23.39 -1.88 -3.02
N VAL A 58 -22.19 -1.95 -3.61
CA VAL A 58 -21.00 -1.22 -3.12
C VAL A 58 -21.23 0.28 -3.14
N GLU A 59 -21.75 0.84 -4.24
CA GLU A 59 -22.07 2.28 -4.30
C GLU A 59 -23.03 2.70 -3.18
N ARG A 60 -24.02 1.86 -2.85
CA ARG A 60 -24.95 2.14 -1.76
C ARG A 60 -24.23 2.12 -0.40
N ALA A 61 -23.34 1.16 -0.19
CA ALA A 61 -22.53 1.07 1.02
C ALA A 61 -21.59 2.28 1.17
N ALA A 62 -20.92 2.69 0.09
CA ALA A 62 -20.04 3.86 0.04
C ALA A 62 -20.78 5.17 0.36
N ARG A 63 -22.00 5.36 -0.18
CA ARG A 63 -22.84 6.51 0.19
C ARG A 63 -23.23 6.48 1.66
N GLY A 64 -23.36 5.29 2.24
CA GLY A 64 -23.69 5.09 3.64
C GLY A 64 -22.51 5.27 4.60
N SER A 65 -21.26 5.14 4.14
CA SER A 65 -20.05 5.41 4.91
C SER A 65 -19.59 6.88 4.78
N GLY A 66 -19.91 7.52 3.66
CA GLY A 66 -19.48 8.88 3.33
C GLY A 66 -18.25 8.93 2.42
N ASP A 67 -17.73 7.77 2.01
CA ASP A 67 -16.51 7.66 1.19
C ASP A 67 -16.81 7.64 -0.33
N ALA A 68 -18.08 7.74 -0.74
CA ALA A 68 -18.47 7.63 -2.15
C ALA A 68 -17.83 8.67 -3.08
N GLU A 69 -17.43 9.84 -2.58
CA GLU A 69 -16.75 10.87 -3.37
C GLU A 69 -15.24 10.63 -3.50
N GLU A 70 -14.66 9.78 -2.64
CA GLU A 70 -13.24 9.43 -2.64
C GLU A 70 -12.94 8.20 -3.48
N LEU A 71 -13.91 7.30 -3.67
CA LEU A 71 -13.75 6.08 -4.47
C LEU A 71 -13.87 6.34 -5.97
N SER A 72 -12.93 5.81 -6.75
CA SER A 72 -13.00 5.72 -8.21
C SER A 72 -13.91 4.59 -8.69
N ASP A 73 -14.21 4.55 -10.00
CA ASP A 73 -14.95 3.43 -10.61
C ASP A 73 -14.18 2.10 -10.46
N THR A 74 -12.84 2.14 -10.57
CA THR A 74 -11.97 0.99 -10.35
C THR A 74 -12.09 0.45 -8.93
N ASP A 75 -12.07 1.35 -7.93
CA ASP A 75 -12.17 0.96 -6.52
C ASP A 75 -13.51 0.28 -6.21
N VAL A 76 -14.60 0.84 -6.73
CA VAL A 76 -15.94 0.27 -6.59
C VAL A 76 -15.99 -1.13 -7.22
N ARG A 77 -15.38 -1.34 -8.38
CA ARG A 77 -15.32 -2.65 -9.05
C ARG A 77 -14.47 -3.67 -8.30
N LEU A 78 -13.35 -3.24 -7.70
CA LEU A 78 -12.51 -4.09 -6.88
C LEU A 78 -13.25 -4.57 -5.63
N ILE A 79 -13.93 -3.66 -4.92
CA ILE A 79 -14.76 -4.00 -3.75
C ILE A 79 -15.93 -4.91 -4.19
N ALA A 80 -16.55 -4.63 -5.34
CA ALA A 80 -17.65 -5.44 -5.87
C ALA A 80 -17.18 -6.86 -6.23
N THR A 81 -15.99 -6.98 -6.79
CA THR A 81 -15.35 -8.28 -7.07
C THR A 81 -15.07 -9.05 -5.79
N ALA A 82 -14.55 -8.37 -4.75
CA ALA A 82 -14.33 -8.99 -3.44
C ALA A 82 -15.64 -9.48 -2.81
N LEU A 83 -16.71 -8.70 -2.94
CA LEU A 83 -18.05 -9.04 -2.46
C LEU A 83 -18.66 -10.23 -3.20
N GLU A 84 -18.59 -10.25 -4.53
CA GLU A 84 -19.18 -11.31 -5.35
C GLU A 84 -18.47 -12.65 -5.15
N LEU A 85 -17.15 -12.62 -4.95
CA LEU A 85 -16.32 -13.82 -4.83
C LEU A 85 -16.04 -14.27 -3.39
N ASP A 86 -16.57 -13.56 -2.39
CA ASP A 86 -16.25 -13.79 -0.96
C ASP A 86 -14.72 -13.85 -0.76
N ALA A 87 -14.03 -12.86 -1.32
CA ALA A 87 -12.58 -12.78 -1.39
C ALA A 87 -12.03 -11.66 -0.51
N THR A 88 -10.76 -11.78 -0.12
CA THR A 88 -10.06 -10.75 0.66
C THR A 88 -9.56 -9.66 -0.28
N LEU A 89 -9.95 -8.42 -0.03
CA LEU A 89 -9.45 -7.26 -0.76
C LEU A 89 -8.04 -6.91 -0.26
N VAL A 90 -7.07 -6.81 -1.17
CA VAL A 90 -5.71 -6.38 -0.86
C VAL A 90 -5.57 -4.93 -1.30
N THR A 91 -5.46 -4.01 -0.33
CA THR A 91 -5.37 -2.58 -0.61
C THR A 91 -4.77 -1.80 0.55
N ASP A 92 -4.02 -0.75 0.23
CA ASP A 92 -3.51 0.25 1.18
C ASP A 92 -4.44 1.48 1.34
N ASP A 93 -5.57 1.53 0.61
CA ASP A 93 -6.49 2.67 0.63
C ASP A 93 -7.52 2.60 1.78
N TYR A 94 -7.62 3.68 2.56
CA TYR A 94 -8.53 3.75 3.71
C TYR A 94 -10.01 3.88 3.33
N ALA A 95 -10.34 4.56 2.23
CA ALA A 95 -11.72 4.67 1.76
C ALA A 95 -12.23 3.29 1.31
N MET A 96 -11.40 2.52 0.60
CA MET A 96 -11.72 1.14 0.22
C MET A 96 -11.90 0.24 1.46
N GLN A 97 -11.01 0.35 2.44
CA GLN A 97 -11.10 -0.38 3.71
C GLN A 97 -12.39 -0.09 4.48
N ASN A 98 -12.79 1.19 4.59
CA ASN A 98 -14.01 1.60 5.29
C ASN A 98 -15.27 0.98 4.67
N VAL A 99 -15.35 0.99 3.33
CA VAL A 99 -16.50 0.43 2.62
C VAL A 99 -16.50 -1.09 2.70
N ALA A 100 -15.34 -1.72 2.57
CA ALA A 100 -15.18 -3.17 2.72
C ALA A 100 -15.59 -3.65 4.12
N GLU A 101 -15.16 -2.96 5.19
CA GLU A 101 -15.57 -3.27 6.58
C GLU A 101 -17.10 -3.19 6.74
N ARG A 102 -17.72 -2.18 6.14
CA ARG A 102 -19.18 -1.99 6.18
C ARG A 102 -19.96 -3.07 5.44
N LEU A 103 -19.31 -3.76 4.51
CA LEU A 103 -19.83 -4.89 3.74
C LEU A 103 -19.41 -6.25 4.34
N ASP A 104 -18.80 -6.26 5.53
CA ASP A 104 -18.25 -7.45 6.20
C ASP A 104 -17.23 -8.21 5.32
N LEU A 105 -16.46 -7.50 4.48
CA LEU A 105 -15.42 -8.07 3.64
C LEU A 105 -14.08 -8.15 4.37
N GLY A 106 -13.34 -9.23 4.10
CA GLY A 106 -11.95 -9.33 4.54
C GLY A 106 -11.08 -8.33 3.81
N VAL A 107 -10.23 -7.61 4.55
CA VAL A 107 -9.21 -6.73 3.97
C VAL A 107 -7.83 -7.09 4.49
N GLU A 108 -6.87 -7.14 3.59
CA GLU A 108 -5.45 -7.34 3.87
C GLU A 108 -4.70 -6.08 3.43
N ALA A 109 -4.15 -5.34 4.39
CA ALA A 109 -3.25 -4.24 4.08
C ALA A 109 -1.94 -4.79 3.51
N ILE A 110 -1.34 -4.06 2.56
CA ILE A 110 -0.09 -4.49 1.96
C ILE A 110 0.98 -4.25 3.01
N ALA A 111 1.52 -5.33 3.54
CA ALA A 111 2.65 -5.25 4.44
C ALA A 111 3.80 -4.58 3.68
N ARG A 112 4.02 -3.28 3.93
CA ARG A 112 5.33 -2.69 3.68
C ARG A 112 6.28 -3.48 4.54
N ASP A 113 7.36 -3.99 3.95
CA ASP A 113 8.53 -4.32 4.76
C ASP A 113 8.73 -3.14 5.70
N GLY A 114 8.49 -3.37 7.00
CA GLY A 114 8.73 -2.34 8.01
C GLY A 114 10.17 -1.86 7.86
N ILE A 115 10.50 -0.71 8.45
CA ILE A 115 11.87 -0.21 8.48
C ILE A 115 12.79 -1.35 8.94
N THR A 116 13.55 -1.94 8.00
CA THR A 116 14.49 -3.05 8.28
C THR A 116 15.82 -2.54 8.82
N GLU A 117 16.02 -1.21 8.83
CA GLU A 117 17.19 -0.54 9.37
C GLU A 117 16.82 0.55 10.39
N GLU A 118 17.01 0.25 11.67
CA GLU A 118 17.14 1.30 12.69
C GLU A 118 18.52 1.96 12.55
N ARG A 119 18.57 3.17 12.00
CA ARG A 119 19.82 3.92 11.83
C ARG A 119 20.14 4.76 13.05
N GLU A 120 21.22 4.43 13.76
CA GLU A 120 21.75 5.26 14.85
C GLU A 120 22.45 6.51 14.30
N TRP A 121 21.83 7.68 14.50
CA TRP A 121 22.42 8.95 14.12
C TRP A 121 23.59 9.31 15.02
N ARG A 122 24.79 9.49 14.44
CA ARG A 122 25.97 10.02 15.15
C ARG A 122 26.20 11.48 14.80
N PHE A 123 26.60 12.26 15.79
CA PHE A 123 26.90 13.69 15.67
C PHE A 123 28.40 13.91 15.74
N GLN A 124 28.99 14.60 14.76
CA GLN A 124 30.41 14.89 14.71
C GLN A 124 30.67 16.37 15.00
N CYS A 125 31.63 16.68 15.87
CA CYS A 125 32.05 18.04 16.13
C CYS A 125 32.84 18.62 14.95
N VAL A 126 32.51 19.83 14.51
CA VAL A 126 33.20 20.52 13.40
C VAL A 126 34.62 20.97 13.75
N GLY A 127 34.92 21.16 15.04
CA GLY A 127 36.22 21.64 15.51
C GLY A 127 37.21 20.52 15.81
N CYS A 128 36.85 19.59 16.71
CA CYS A 128 37.74 18.50 17.15
C CYS A 128 37.47 17.14 16.49
N SER A 129 36.51 17.07 15.56
CA SER A 129 36.14 15.87 14.79
C SER A 129 35.69 14.65 15.60
N ARG A 130 35.48 14.78 16.92
CA ARG A 130 34.92 13.72 17.78
C ARG A 130 33.46 13.46 17.49
N THR A 131 33.05 12.21 17.66
CA THR A 131 31.66 11.75 17.46
C THR A 131 30.95 11.49 18.78
N PHE A 132 29.65 11.72 18.79
CA PHE A 132 28.75 11.57 19.93
C PHE A 132 27.43 10.96 19.47
N ASP A 133 26.83 10.13 20.30
CA ASP A 133 25.56 9.44 19.97
C ASP A 133 24.33 10.29 20.31
N GLN A 134 24.54 11.48 20.88
CA GLN A 134 23.48 12.42 21.25
C GLN A 134 23.70 13.77 20.59
N ASN A 135 22.62 14.38 20.11
CA ASN A 135 22.65 15.77 19.66
C ASN A 135 22.82 16.68 20.88
N ARG A 136 23.87 17.49 20.88
CA ARG A 136 24.14 18.48 21.92
C ARG A 136 24.36 19.82 21.25
N GLU A 137 23.90 20.90 21.90
CA GLU A 137 24.06 22.25 21.38
C GLU A 137 25.53 22.61 21.14
N ARG A 138 26.44 22.12 21.99
CA ARG A 138 27.89 22.38 21.88
C ARG A 138 28.73 21.17 22.26
N CYS A 139 29.90 21.05 21.63
CA CYS A 139 30.88 20.02 21.95
C CYS A 139 31.40 20.21 23.39
N PRO A 140 31.34 19.17 24.26
CA PRO A 140 31.83 19.26 25.64
C PRO A 140 33.37 19.34 25.73
N ILE A 141 34.08 19.12 24.62
CA ILE A 141 35.55 19.09 24.58
C ILE A 141 36.12 20.43 24.10
N CYS A 142 35.56 21.00 23.03
CA CYS A 142 36.10 22.22 22.41
C CYS A 142 35.07 23.35 22.22
N GLY A 143 33.81 23.16 22.60
CA GLY A 143 32.76 24.18 22.54
C GLY A 143 32.25 24.53 21.14
N SER A 144 32.72 23.88 20.09
CA SER A 144 32.24 24.05 18.71
C SER A 144 30.93 23.27 18.47
N ASP A 145 30.22 23.63 17.40
CA ASP A 145 28.95 22.99 17.05
C ASP A 145 29.10 21.53 16.60
N LEU A 146 28.00 20.78 16.71
CA LEU A 146 27.89 19.41 16.25
C LEU A 146 27.10 19.36 14.93
N THR A 147 27.56 18.57 13.98
CA THR A 147 26.84 18.27 12.73
C THR A 147 26.42 16.81 12.66
N ARG A 148 25.28 16.55 12.05
CA ARG A 148 24.78 15.18 11.86
C ARG A 148 25.63 14.47 10.83
N LYS A 149 26.28 13.37 11.22
CA LYS A 149 27.01 12.52 10.29
C LYS A 149 26.02 11.53 9.69
N ASN A 150 26.04 11.37 8.37
CA ASN A 150 25.25 10.31 7.75
C ASN A 150 25.72 8.97 8.32
N PRO A 151 24.82 8.14 8.87
CA PRO A 151 25.16 6.77 9.20
C PRO A 151 25.61 6.09 7.91
N ALA A 152 26.73 5.37 7.98
CA ALA A 152 27.22 4.53 6.90
C ALA A 152 26.46 3.21 6.94
#